data_AF-A0A9E2BE43-F1
#
_entry.id   AF-A0A9E2BE43-F1
#
_cell.length_a   1.000
_cell.length_b   1.000
_cell.length_c   1.000
_cell.angle_alpha   90.00
_cell.angle_beta   90.00
_cell.angle_gamma   90.00
#
_symmetry.space_group_name_H-M   'P 1'
#
loop_
_entity.id
_entity.type
_entity.pdbx_description
1 polymer ?
#
loop_
_entity_poly.entity_id
_entity_poly.type
_entity_poly.pdbx_seq_one_letter_code
_entity_poly.pdbx_strand_id
1 'polypeptide(L)'
;MLRNYLTTAFRNIVGSPLFSAINIIGLAIGLACCIIITVFVRYETSFDKHWDNADRIHRVTRDFFSNDLQLVRVAPPIAPLLAEDFPEIEEITRILQPGVITLIRDGITYREPGLGIADQNFPGFFNLEFVAGDAETALANPTNLVLTERTAEKYFGNEDPLGKTINVMGQADLTVTAILADLPDNTHMEFDGLMSIDLIPMMMGADALESWGSNNYFT
;
A
#
# COMPACT_ATOMS: atom_id res chain seq x y z
N MET A 1 37.74 15.42 -39.07
CA MET A 1 37.64 14.02 -39.58
C MET A 1 36.32 13.37 -39.17
N LEU A 2 35.90 13.42 -37.91
CA LEU A 2 34.61 12.87 -37.44
C LEU A 2 33.39 13.31 -38.29
N ARG A 3 33.35 14.60 -38.64
CA ARG A 3 32.31 15.18 -39.52
C ARG A 3 32.22 14.48 -40.88
N ASN A 4 33.35 14.08 -41.47
CA ASN A 4 33.36 13.42 -42.77
C ASN A 4 32.85 11.98 -42.64
N TYR A 5 33.25 11.25 -41.60
CA TYR A 5 32.75 9.89 -41.32
C TYR A 5 31.23 9.87 -41.07
N LEU A 6 30.71 10.80 -40.27
CA LEU A 6 29.26 10.93 -40.03
C LEU A 6 28.50 11.28 -41.32
N THR A 7 29.05 12.17 -42.16
CA THR A 7 28.42 12.56 -43.43
C THR A 7 28.35 11.38 -44.41
N THR A 8 29.41 10.56 -44.49
CA THR A 8 29.42 9.37 -45.34
C THR A 8 28.48 8.29 -44.82
N ALA A 9 28.44 8.04 -43.51
CA ALA A 9 27.50 7.09 -42.91
C ALA A 9 26.04 7.48 -43.18
N PHE A 10 25.69 8.77 -43.04
CA PHE A 10 24.35 9.26 -43.34
C PHE A 10 23.98 9.09 -44.82
N ARG A 11 24.89 9.42 -45.74
CA ARG A 11 24.65 9.21 -47.19
C ARG A 11 24.46 7.73 -47.54
N ASN A 12 25.16 6.82 -46.87
CA ASN A 12 24.98 5.37 -47.05
C ASN A 12 23.60 4.88 -46.58
N ILE A 13 23.12 5.41 -45.46
CA ILE A 13 21.78 5.10 -44.93
C ILE A 13 20.70 5.55 -45.92
N VAL A 14 20.81 6.77 -46.43
CA VAL A 14 19.84 7.33 -47.40
C VAL A 14 19.95 6.67 -48.78
N GLY A 15 21.16 6.26 -49.20
CA GLY A 15 21.40 5.62 -50.50
C GLY A 15 20.90 4.17 -50.60
N SER A 16 20.63 3.50 -49.47
CA SER A 16 20.15 2.12 -49.41
C SER A 16 19.00 1.95 -48.40
N PRO A 17 17.80 2.49 -48.69
CA PRO A 17 16.75 2.68 -47.70
C PRO A 17 16.18 1.37 -47.15
N LEU A 18 15.98 0.35 -47.98
CA LEU A 18 15.42 -0.93 -47.53
C LEU A 18 16.39 -1.67 -46.59
N PHE A 19 17.67 -1.78 -46.97
CA PHE A 19 18.68 -2.45 -46.17
C PHE A 19 18.91 -1.73 -44.84
N SER A 20 18.95 -0.39 -44.88
CA SER A 20 19.10 0.42 -43.67
C SER A 20 17.88 0.29 -42.76
N ALA A 21 16.67 0.27 -43.32
CA ALA A 21 15.44 0.10 -42.55
C ALA A 21 15.39 -1.25 -41.81
N ILE A 22 15.72 -2.35 -42.49
CA ILE A 22 15.73 -3.70 -41.86
C ILE A 22 16.72 -3.74 -40.68
N ASN A 23 17.94 -3.23 -40.86
CA ASN A 23 18.95 -3.23 -39.80
C ASN A 23 18.59 -2.31 -38.62
N ILE A 24 18.10 -1.10 -38.91
CA ILE A 24 17.69 -0.14 -37.88
C ILE A 24 16.50 -0.69 -37.09
N ILE A 25 15.49 -1.23 -37.76
CA ILE A 25 14.31 -1.80 -37.10
C ILE A 25 14.70 -3.04 -36.27
N GLY A 26 15.52 -3.94 -36.81
CA GLY A 26 15.99 -5.12 -36.08
C GLY A 26 16.76 -4.74 -34.81
N LEU A 27 17.68 -3.78 -34.90
CA LEU A 27 18.42 -3.26 -33.75
C LEU A 27 17.48 -2.55 -32.76
N ALA A 28 16.55 -1.73 -33.26
CA ALA A 28 15.60 -1.00 -32.42
C ALA A 28 14.68 -1.95 -31.65
N ILE A 29 14.17 -3.01 -32.28
CA ILE A 29 13.35 -4.03 -31.63
C ILE A 29 14.17 -4.77 -30.57
N GLY A 30 15.40 -5.20 -30.90
CA GLY A 30 16.25 -5.89 -29.93
C GLY A 30 16.57 -5.05 -28.69
N LEU A 31 16.87 -3.76 -28.90
CA LEU A 31 17.13 -2.81 -27.82
C LEU A 31 15.86 -2.50 -27.02
N ALA A 32 14.70 -2.35 -27.68
CA ALA A 32 13.42 -2.15 -27.02
C ALA A 32 13.06 -3.34 -26.12
N CYS A 33 13.19 -4.58 -26.61
CA CYS A 33 12.96 -5.78 -25.80
C CYS A 33 13.86 -5.82 -24.56
N CYS A 34 15.15 -5.49 -24.71
CA CYS A 34 16.09 -5.46 -23.59
C CYS A 34 15.71 -4.40 -22.54
N ILE A 35 15.34 -3.19 -22.98
CA ILE A 35 14.90 -2.11 -22.08
C ILE A 35 13.62 -2.50 -21.35
N ILE A 36 12.63 -3.05 -22.05
CA ILE A 36 11.36 -3.46 -21.44
C ILE A 36 11.59 -4.51 -20.35
N ILE A 37 12.39 -5.54 -20.63
CA ILE A 37 12.73 -6.57 -19.63
C ILE A 37 13.47 -5.95 -18.45
N THR A 38 14.39 -5.03 -18.70
CA THR A 38 15.16 -4.36 -17.63
C THR A 38 14.24 -3.53 -16.73
N VAL A 39 13.31 -2.77 -17.31
CA VAL A 39 12.32 -1.98 -16.56
C VAL A 39 11.41 -2.91 -15.74
N PHE A 40 10.94 -4.01 -16.34
CA PHE A 40 10.12 -5.01 -15.65
C PHE A 40 10.85 -5.63 -14.45
N VAL A 41 12.08 -6.11 -14.64
CA VAL A 41 12.88 -6.70 -13.54
C VAL A 41 13.13 -5.66 -12.45
N ARG A 42 13.43 -4.40 -12.82
CA ARG A 42 13.62 -3.33 -11.84
C ARG A 42 12.35 -3.05 -11.04
N TYR A 43 11.18 -3.05 -11.70
CA TYR A 43 9.89 -2.85 -11.04
C TYR A 43 9.59 -3.99 -10.06
N GLU A 44 9.64 -5.24 -10.52
CA GLU A 44 9.39 -6.44 -9.67
C GLU A 44 10.35 -6.51 -8.48
N THR A 45 11.62 -6.15 -8.67
CA THR A 45 12.62 -6.17 -7.59
C THR A 45 12.60 -4.92 -6.70
N SER A 46 11.75 -3.93 -6.99
CA SER A 46 11.60 -2.71 -6.17
C SER A 46 10.45 -2.76 -5.17
N PHE A 47 9.64 -3.81 -5.18
CA PHE A 47 8.51 -3.95 -4.24
C PHE A 47 8.95 -3.81 -2.78
N ASP A 48 8.23 -2.97 -2.04
CA ASP A 48 8.41 -2.71 -0.59
C ASP A 48 9.81 -2.23 -0.17
N LYS A 49 10.69 -1.83 -1.10
CA LYS A 49 12.03 -1.33 -0.76
C LYS A 49 12.07 0.15 -0.41
N HIS A 50 10.93 0.83 -0.44
CA HIS A 50 10.81 2.26 -0.15
C HIS A 50 10.59 2.55 1.34
N TRP A 51 10.25 1.54 2.15
CA TRP A 51 10.09 1.71 3.59
C TRP A 51 11.44 1.97 4.26
N ASP A 52 11.43 2.83 5.28
CA ASP A 52 12.59 2.98 6.16
C ASP A 52 12.86 1.66 6.88
N ASN A 53 14.12 1.23 6.90
CA ASN A 53 14.54 -0.06 7.47
C ASN A 53 13.85 -1.29 6.84
N ALA A 54 13.52 -1.25 5.55
CA ALA A 54 12.88 -2.37 4.84
C ALA A 54 13.60 -3.72 4.99
N ASP A 55 14.91 -3.73 5.27
CA ASP A 55 15.71 -4.94 5.53
C ASP A 55 15.48 -5.56 6.92
N ARG A 56 14.89 -4.80 7.85
CA ARG A 56 14.57 -5.19 9.23
C ARG A 56 13.07 -5.33 9.49
N ILE A 57 12.23 -4.95 8.53
CA ILE A 57 10.78 -5.16 8.61
C ILE A 57 10.45 -6.57 8.13
N HIS A 58 9.76 -7.31 8.98
CA HIS A 58 9.36 -8.69 8.71
C HIS A 58 7.87 -8.86 8.92
N ARG A 59 7.28 -9.80 8.16
CA ARG A 59 5.88 -10.19 8.32
C ARG A 59 5.80 -11.57 8.98
N VAL A 60 4.95 -11.68 9.98
CA VAL A 60 4.67 -12.93 10.68
C VAL A 60 3.74 -13.80 9.84
N THR A 61 4.17 -15.02 9.56
CA THR A 61 3.38 -16.03 8.82
C THR A 61 3.08 -17.22 9.71
N ARG A 62 2.04 -17.98 9.38
CA ARG A 62 1.65 -19.18 10.12
C ARG A 62 1.60 -20.39 9.20
N ASP A 63 2.34 -21.44 9.56
CA ASP A 63 2.34 -22.72 8.86
C ASP A 63 1.63 -23.78 9.71
N PHE A 64 0.67 -24.48 9.12
CA PHE A 64 -0.02 -25.62 9.72
C PHE A 64 0.51 -26.93 9.12
N PHE A 65 1.45 -27.54 9.85
CA PHE A 65 2.08 -28.81 9.48
C PHE A 65 1.10 -29.98 9.25
N SER A 66 -0.11 -29.92 9.82
CA SER A 66 -1.08 -31.02 9.68
C SER A 66 -1.74 -31.09 8.30
N ASN A 67 -1.92 -29.94 7.63
CA ASN A 67 -2.77 -29.83 6.45
C ASN A 67 -2.07 -29.14 5.26
N ASP A 68 -0.75 -28.90 5.34
CA ASP A 68 0.02 -28.14 4.33
C ASP A 68 -0.60 -26.77 4.04
N LEU A 69 -1.13 -26.13 5.09
CA LEU A 69 -1.79 -24.82 4.99
C LEU A 69 -0.83 -23.74 5.48
N GLN A 70 -0.44 -22.87 4.56
CA GLN A 70 0.38 -21.70 4.85
C GLN A 70 -0.47 -20.44 4.78
N LEU A 71 -0.48 -19.67 5.87
CA LEU A 71 -1.19 -18.41 5.98
C LEU A 71 -0.19 -17.24 6.10
N VAL A 72 -0.48 -16.19 5.35
CA VAL A 72 0.25 -14.90 5.40
C VAL A 72 -0.32 -13.95 6.46
N ARG A 73 -1.23 -14.44 7.29
CA ARG A 73 -1.94 -13.70 8.33
C ARG A 73 -1.99 -14.52 9.61
N VAL A 74 -2.04 -13.82 10.74
CA VAL A 74 -2.04 -14.41 12.07
C VAL A 74 -3.26 -13.98 12.88
N ALA A 75 -3.44 -14.64 14.02
CA ALA A 75 -4.46 -14.28 15.00
C ALA A 75 -4.09 -12.97 15.71
N PRO A 76 -5.07 -12.11 16.05
CA PRO A 76 -4.78 -10.83 16.69
C PRO A 76 -3.95 -10.90 18.00
N PRO A 77 -4.06 -11.95 18.85
CA PRO A 77 -3.20 -12.10 20.04
C PRO A 77 -1.71 -12.32 19.74
N ILE A 78 -1.33 -12.71 18.52
CA ILE A 78 0.07 -12.99 18.20
C ILE A 78 0.94 -11.74 18.35
N ALA A 79 0.47 -10.58 17.90
CA ALA A 79 1.26 -9.35 17.98
C ALA A 79 1.64 -8.95 19.42
N PRO A 80 0.70 -8.79 20.38
CA PRO A 80 1.06 -8.41 21.74
C PRO A 80 1.95 -9.46 22.43
N LEU A 81 1.73 -10.76 22.16
CA LEU A 81 2.57 -11.83 22.73
C LEU A 81 3.99 -11.82 22.18
N LEU A 82 4.16 -11.55 20.88
CA LEU A 82 5.49 -11.43 20.30
C LEU A 82 6.26 -10.25 20.91
N ALA A 83 5.61 -9.11 21.08
CA ALA A 83 6.22 -7.95 21.72
C ALA A 83 6.58 -8.19 23.21
N GLU A 84 5.81 -9.02 23.92
CA GLU A 84 6.09 -9.37 25.31
C GLU A 84 7.21 -10.41 25.46
N ASP A 85 7.18 -11.47 24.64
CA ASP A 85 8.07 -12.63 24.80
C ASP A 85 9.44 -12.44 24.12
N PHE A 86 9.56 -11.54 23.13
CA PHE A 86 10.76 -11.34 22.33
C PHE A 86 11.25 -9.88 22.40
N PRO A 87 12.16 -9.55 23.34
CA PRO A 87 12.67 -8.19 23.51
C PRO A 87 13.51 -7.68 22.33
N GLU A 88 13.90 -8.56 21.40
CA GLU A 88 14.56 -8.19 20.15
C GLU A 88 13.63 -7.51 19.14
N ILE A 89 12.32 -7.58 19.33
CA ILE A 89 11.32 -6.89 18.50
C ILE A 89 11.21 -5.45 18.99
N GLU A 90 11.73 -4.50 18.21
CA GLU A 90 11.73 -3.06 18.55
C GLU A 90 10.31 -2.47 18.51
N GLU A 91 9.56 -2.81 17.46
CA GLU A 91 8.17 -2.39 17.27
C GLU A 91 7.37 -3.48 16.57
N ILE A 92 6.06 -3.51 16.81
CA ILE A 92 5.12 -4.39 16.12
C ILE A 92 3.87 -3.59 15.76
N THR A 93 3.27 -3.89 14.61
CA THR A 93 2.03 -3.28 14.18
C THR A 93 1.20 -4.30 13.41
N ARG A 94 -0.11 -4.11 13.38
CA ARG A 94 -1.05 -4.94 12.64
C ARG A 94 -1.83 -4.11 11.64
N ILE A 95 -2.20 -4.76 10.54
CA ILE A 95 -3.22 -4.26 9.63
C ILE A 95 -4.16 -5.40 9.20
N LEU A 96 -5.45 -5.12 9.25
CA LEU A 96 -6.53 -5.94 8.73
C LEU A 96 -7.05 -5.27 7.46
N GLN A 97 -7.10 -6.03 6.36
CA GLN A 97 -7.73 -5.61 5.12
C GLN A 97 -9.01 -6.42 4.91
N PRO A 98 -10.18 -5.90 5.34
CA PRO A 98 -11.46 -6.62 5.25
C PRO A 98 -12.00 -6.74 3.82
N GLY A 99 -11.36 -6.10 2.83
CA GLY A 99 -11.81 -6.03 1.45
C GLY A 99 -12.80 -4.89 1.25
N VAL A 100 -13.90 -5.15 0.54
CA VAL A 100 -14.85 -4.09 0.15
C VAL A 100 -15.71 -3.65 1.34
N ILE A 101 -15.50 -2.41 1.78
CA ILE A 101 -16.30 -1.73 2.79
C ILE A 101 -17.24 -0.73 2.11
N THR A 102 -18.43 -0.55 2.68
CA THR A 102 -19.39 0.46 2.22
C THR A 102 -19.15 1.78 2.95
N LEU A 103 -18.94 2.87 2.21
CA LEU A 103 -18.89 4.24 2.72
C LEU A 103 -20.15 5.00 2.30
N ILE A 104 -20.76 5.75 3.21
CA ILE A 104 -21.97 6.53 2.97
C ILE A 104 -21.70 7.98 3.33
N ARG A 105 -21.94 8.87 2.37
CA ARG A 105 -21.81 10.32 2.52
C ARG A 105 -22.88 11.02 1.68
N ASP A 106 -23.58 11.99 2.27
CA ASP A 106 -24.62 12.79 1.61
C ASP A 106 -25.72 11.94 0.93
N GLY A 107 -26.03 10.78 1.51
CA GLY A 107 -26.99 9.82 0.96
C GLY A 107 -26.47 8.99 -0.23
N ILE A 108 -25.23 9.21 -0.66
CA ILE A 108 -24.56 8.42 -1.71
C ILE A 108 -23.78 7.29 -1.05
N THR A 109 -23.90 6.09 -1.63
CA THR A 109 -23.22 4.88 -1.17
C THR A 109 -22.08 4.52 -2.11
N TYR A 110 -20.90 4.30 -1.54
CA TYR A 110 -19.68 3.96 -2.23
C TYR A 110 -19.17 2.61 -1.73
N ARG A 111 -18.53 1.85 -2.62
CA ARG A 111 -17.85 0.59 -2.29
C ARG A 111 -16.36 0.85 -2.38
N GLU A 112 -15.68 0.79 -1.24
CA GLU A 112 -14.24 1.04 -1.15
C GLU A 112 -13.49 -0.26 -0.83
N PRO A 113 -12.68 -0.80 -1.76
CA PRO A 113 -11.91 -2.02 -1.55
C PRO A 113 -10.65 -1.83 -0.69
N GLY A 114 -10.10 -0.62 -0.61
CA GLY A 114 -8.78 -0.37 0.00
C GLY A 114 -8.80 0.17 1.42
N LEU A 115 -9.90 0.09 2.17
CA LEU A 115 -9.86 0.51 3.57
C LEU A 115 -9.20 -0.55 4.45
N GLY A 116 -8.15 -0.15 5.16
CA GLY A 116 -7.48 -0.94 6.18
C GLY A 116 -7.95 -0.59 7.58
N ILE A 117 -7.76 -1.52 8.51
CA ILE A 117 -7.93 -1.32 9.96
C ILE A 117 -6.59 -1.62 10.62
N ALA A 118 -5.97 -0.63 11.24
CA ALA A 118 -4.57 -0.72 11.67
C ALA A 118 -4.36 -0.25 13.11
N ASP A 119 -3.28 -0.74 13.73
CA ASP A 119 -2.83 -0.24 15.03
C ASP A 119 -2.45 1.25 14.95
N GLN A 120 -2.51 1.96 16.07
CA GLN A 120 -2.24 3.41 16.12
C GLN A 120 -0.83 3.77 15.61
N ASN A 121 0.17 2.93 15.91
CA ASN A 121 1.56 3.15 15.49
C ASN A 121 1.80 2.81 14.01
N PHE A 122 0.85 2.21 13.29
CA PHE A 122 1.06 1.77 11.90
C PHE A 122 1.61 2.86 10.97
N PRO A 123 1.07 4.11 10.97
CA PRO A 123 1.62 5.16 10.11
C PRO A 123 3.04 5.56 10.50
N GLY A 124 3.37 5.56 11.79
CA GLY A 124 4.71 5.87 12.29
C GLY A 124 5.71 4.76 12.00
N PHE A 125 5.29 3.50 12.15
CA PHE A 125 6.10 2.30 11.87
C PHE A 125 6.60 2.29 10.41
N PHE A 126 5.75 2.68 9.46
CA PHE A 126 6.10 2.79 8.04
C PHE A 126 6.57 4.18 7.60
N ASN A 127 6.73 5.12 8.55
CA ASN A 127 7.07 6.51 8.30
C ASN A 127 6.25 7.16 7.16
N LEU A 128 4.93 6.99 7.22
CA LEU A 128 4.02 7.52 6.20
C LEU A 128 4.01 9.04 6.22
N GLU A 129 4.00 9.64 5.03
CA GLU A 129 3.98 11.09 4.87
C GLU A 129 2.58 11.65 5.14
N PHE A 130 2.47 12.55 6.11
CA PHE A 130 1.23 13.25 6.45
C PHE A 130 1.14 14.57 5.69
N VAL A 131 0.08 14.70 4.91
CA VAL A 131 -0.24 15.92 4.16
C VAL A 131 -1.02 16.89 5.05
N ALA A 132 -1.90 16.36 5.89
CA ALA A 132 -2.69 17.13 6.84
C ALA A 132 -3.06 16.28 8.07
N GLY A 133 -3.31 16.94 9.21
CA GLY A 133 -3.57 16.26 10.49
C GLY A 133 -2.28 15.95 11.27
N ASP A 134 -2.42 15.16 12.32
CA ASP A 134 -1.35 14.86 13.28
C ASP A 134 -1.14 13.35 13.39
N ALA A 135 0.10 12.90 13.19
CA ALA A 135 0.46 11.49 13.15
C ALA A 135 0.21 10.75 14.48
N GLU A 136 0.42 11.40 15.63
CA GLU A 136 0.25 10.78 16.94
C GLU A 136 -1.23 10.53 17.24
N THR A 137 -2.11 11.40 16.74
CA THR A 137 -3.55 11.34 17.03
C THR A 137 -4.38 10.71 15.91
N ALA A 138 -3.79 10.47 14.74
CA ALA A 138 -4.47 10.02 13.51
C ALA A 138 -5.32 8.76 13.71
N LEU A 139 -4.86 7.78 14.50
CA LEU A 139 -5.58 6.52 14.75
C LEU A 139 -5.85 6.28 16.25
N ALA A 140 -5.72 7.32 17.09
CA ALA A 140 -5.80 7.21 18.54
C ALA A 140 -7.21 6.95 19.10
N ASN A 141 -8.27 7.13 18.31
CA ASN A 141 -9.63 6.82 18.72
C ASN A 141 -10.31 5.83 17.76
N PRO A 142 -11.24 4.98 18.25
CA PRO A 142 -11.99 4.03 17.42
C PRO A 142 -12.72 4.66 16.24
N THR A 143 -13.16 5.92 16.39
CA THR A 143 -13.92 6.65 15.39
C THR A 143 -13.04 7.46 14.43
N ASN A 144 -11.73 7.32 14.48
CA ASN A 144 -10.84 8.03 13.58
C ASN A 144 -10.73 7.34 12.23
N LEU A 145 -10.69 8.17 11.18
CA LEU A 145 -10.45 7.79 9.81
C LEU A 145 -9.27 8.60 9.28
N VAL A 146 -8.35 7.92 8.64
CA VAL A 146 -7.24 8.49 7.87
C VAL A 146 -7.46 8.13 6.42
N LEU A 147 -7.30 9.08 5.51
CA LEU A 147 -7.48 8.85 4.06
C LEU A 147 -6.21 9.20 3.31
N THR A 148 -5.97 8.55 2.17
CA THR A 148 -4.98 9.06 1.20
C THR A 148 -5.50 10.32 0.52
N GLU A 149 -4.61 11.17 -0.02
CA GLU A 149 -4.98 12.37 -0.77
C GLU A 149 -6.01 12.07 -1.85
N ARG A 150 -5.77 11.03 -2.67
CA ARG A 150 -6.68 10.63 -3.75
C ARG A 150 -8.06 10.24 -3.24
N THR A 151 -8.12 9.55 -2.12
CA THR A 151 -9.38 9.11 -1.51
C THR A 151 -10.12 10.30 -0.90
N ALA A 152 -9.40 11.21 -0.26
CA ALA A 152 -9.97 12.44 0.25
C ALA A 152 -10.56 13.30 -0.88
N GLU A 153 -9.82 13.49 -1.97
CA GLU A 153 -10.31 14.23 -3.15
C GLU A 153 -11.55 13.56 -3.77
N LYS A 154 -11.58 12.22 -3.85
CA LYS A 154 -12.74 11.45 -4.32
C LYS A 154 -14.02 11.74 -3.51
N TYR A 155 -13.91 11.91 -2.19
CA TYR A 155 -15.07 12.07 -1.30
C TYR A 155 -15.44 13.52 -0.97
N PHE A 156 -14.45 14.41 -0.95
CA PHE A 156 -14.60 15.80 -0.52
C PHE A 156 -14.35 16.80 -1.65
N GLY A 157 -13.80 16.37 -2.78
CA GLY A 157 -13.43 17.26 -3.89
C GLY A 157 -12.47 18.34 -3.42
N ASN A 158 -12.91 19.59 -3.49
CA ASN A 158 -12.15 20.77 -3.03
C ASN A 158 -12.51 21.20 -1.59
N GLU A 159 -13.38 20.47 -0.90
CA GLU A 159 -13.70 20.75 0.51
C GLU A 159 -12.57 20.25 1.42
N ASP A 160 -12.36 20.95 2.54
CA ASP A 160 -11.45 20.47 3.59
C ASP A 160 -12.04 19.19 4.24
N PRO A 161 -11.37 18.04 4.10
CA PRO A 161 -11.86 16.78 4.64
C PRO A 161 -11.73 16.69 6.16
N LEU A 162 -10.82 17.45 6.78
CA LEU A 162 -10.51 17.31 8.20
C LEU A 162 -11.71 17.66 9.09
N GLY A 163 -11.92 16.84 10.12
CA GLY A 163 -13.03 16.96 11.06
C GLY A 163 -14.40 16.60 10.48
N LYS A 164 -14.49 16.21 9.20
CA LYS A 164 -15.73 15.74 8.59
C LYS A 164 -15.94 14.26 8.87
N THR A 165 -17.20 13.85 8.81
CA THR A 165 -17.56 12.45 9.02
C THR A 165 -17.90 11.72 7.72
N ILE A 166 -17.62 10.43 7.71
CA ILE A 166 -18.10 9.46 6.72
C ILE A 166 -18.73 8.30 7.49
N ASN A 167 -19.92 7.90 7.08
CA ASN A 167 -20.56 6.74 7.69
C ASN A 167 -20.02 5.45 7.06
N VAL A 168 -19.58 4.53 7.91
CA VAL A 168 -19.05 3.22 7.54
C VAL A 168 -20.12 2.16 7.77
N MET A 169 -20.44 1.43 6.70
CA MET A 169 -21.37 0.30 6.66
C MET A 169 -22.80 0.59 7.15
N GLY A 170 -23.22 1.85 7.30
CA GLY A 170 -24.49 2.19 7.93
C GLY A 170 -24.48 2.05 9.46
N GLN A 171 -23.31 1.84 10.07
CA GLN A 171 -23.17 1.42 11.47
C GLN A 171 -22.43 2.42 12.34
N ALA A 172 -21.37 3.05 11.83
CA ALA A 172 -20.53 3.96 12.60
C ALA A 172 -20.15 5.20 11.78
N ASP A 173 -20.21 6.37 12.39
CA ASP A 173 -19.67 7.59 11.80
C ASP A 173 -18.21 7.74 12.22
N LEU A 174 -17.31 7.72 11.24
CA LEU A 174 -15.89 7.98 11.47
C LEU A 174 -15.53 9.39 11.05
N THR A 175 -14.65 10.03 11.81
CA THR A 175 -14.17 11.39 11.57
C THR A 175 -12.82 11.35 10.88
N VAL A 176 -12.68 12.08 9.78
CA VAL A 176 -11.39 12.24 9.10
C VAL A 176 -10.48 13.09 9.97
N THR A 177 -9.39 12.51 10.46
CA THR A 177 -8.45 13.17 11.39
C THR A 177 -7.10 13.47 10.78
N ALA A 178 -6.73 12.75 9.71
CA ALA A 178 -5.50 12.99 8.98
C ALA A 178 -5.63 12.56 7.52
N ILE A 179 -4.76 13.13 6.69
CA ILE A 179 -4.60 12.84 5.27
C ILE A 179 -3.15 12.43 5.03
N LEU A 180 -2.97 11.28 4.39
CA LEU A 180 -1.67 10.74 4.01
C LEU A 180 -1.40 11.02 2.54
N ALA A 181 -0.12 11.20 2.18
CA ALA A 181 0.30 11.16 0.80
C ALA A 181 -0.03 9.80 0.18
N ASP A 182 -0.28 9.78 -1.14
CA ASP A 182 -0.50 8.53 -1.86
C ASP A 182 0.76 7.63 -1.78
N LEU A 183 0.54 6.33 -1.54
CA LEU A 183 1.59 5.33 -1.58
C LEU A 183 2.13 5.12 -3.00
N PRO A 184 3.40 4.71 -3.15
CA PRO A 184 3.94 4.36 -4.45
C PRO A 184 3.32 3.05 -4.98
N ASP A 185 3.21 2.93 -6.31
CA ASP A 185 2.57 1.77 -6.98
C ASP A 185 3.30 0.43 -6.74
N ASN A 186 4.57 0.44 -6.32
CA ASN A 186 5.39 -0.75 -6.05
C ASN A 186 5.37 -1.14 -4.56
N THR A 187 4.18 -1.27 -4.00
CA THR A 187 3.96 -1.76 -2.62
C THR A 187 2.99 -2.93 -2.63
N HIS A 188 3.19 -3.93 -1.76
CA HIS A 188 2.13 -4.94 -1.56
C HIS A 188 1.05 -4.46 -0.59
N MET A 189 1.35 -3.44 0.22
CA MET A 189 0.43 -2.88 1.21
C MET A 189 -0.30 -1.67 0.63
N GLU A 190 -1.18 -1.91 -0.32
CA GLU A 190 -2.05 -0.88 -0.89
C GLU A 190 -3.25 -0.63 0.03
N PHE A 191 -3.54 0.65 0.30
CA PHE A 191 -4.76 1.09 0.98
C PHE A 191 -5.16 2.51 0.55
N ASP A 192 -6.46 2.76 0.60
CA ASP A 192 -7.12 4.05 0.31
C ASP A 192 -7.34 4.86 1.60
N GLY A 193 -7.32 4.19 2.75
CA GLY A 193 -7.46 4.80 4.06
C GLY A 193 -7.30 3.80 5.19
N LEU A 194 -7.12 4.31 6.40
CA LEU A 194 -6.94 3.54 7.63
C LEU A 194 -8.00 3.93 8.65
N MET A 195 -8.58 2.92 9.30
CA MET A 195 -9.43 3.05 10.47
C MET A 195 -8.68 2.50 11.68
N SER A 196 -8.99 3.01 12.87
CA SER A 196 -8.34 2.52 14.10
C SER A 196 -8.75 1.06 14.39
N ILE A 197 -7.78 0.23 14.80
CA ILE A 197 -8.05 -1.15 15.25
C ILE A 197 -9.02 -1.20 16.43
N ASP A 198 -9.09 -0.15 17.23
CA ASP A 198 -10.00 -0.06 18.38
C ASP A 198 -11.47 0.01 17.95
N LEU A 199 -11.75 0.20 16.65
CA LEU A 199 -13.08 0.03 16.06
C LEU A 199 -13.54 -1.45 16.12
N ILE A 200 -12.61 -2.41 16.08
CA ILE A 200 -12.94 -3.85 16.01
C ILE A 200 -13.77 -4.31 17.21
N PRO A 201 -13.40 -4.05 18.48
CA PRO A 201 -14.24 -4.40 19.62
C PRO A 201 -15.65 -3.80 19.57
N MET A 202 -15.80 -2.58 19.02
CA MET A 202 -17.10 -1.92 18.89
C MET A 202 -18.00 -2.60 17.86
N MET A 203 -17.43 -3.11 16.78
CA MET A 203 -18.18 -3.70 15.66
C MET A 203 -18.36 -5.21 15.77
N MET A 204 -17.38 -5.91 16.34
CA MET A 204 -17.28 -7.37 16.33
C MET A 204 -17.37 -8.00 17.73
N GLY A 205 -17.45 -7.18 18.79
CA GLY A 205 -17.54 -7.60 20.18
C GLY A 205 -16.21 -7.50 20.93
N ALA A 206 -16.28 -7.35 22.26
CA ALA A 206 -15.13 -7.04 23.12
C ALA A 206 -13.95 -8.01 22.95
N ASP A 207 -14.22 -9.29 22.77
CA ASP A 207 -13.20 -10.35 22.73
C ASP A 207 -12.62 -10.57 21.32
N ALA A 208 -13.00 -9.76 20.32
CA ALA A 208 -12.62 -9.97 18.91
C ALA A 208 -11.10 -9.91 18.70
N LEU A 209 -10.39 -9.09 19.46
CA LEU A 209 -8.92 -8.99 19.43
C LEU A 209 -8.22 -10.09 20.26
N GLU A 210 -8.96 -10.82 21.09
CA GLU A 210 -8.44 -11.93 21.91
C GLU A 210 -8.64 -13.30 21.22
N SER A 211 -9.31 -13.31 20.07
CA SER A 211 -9.70 -14.55 19.39
C SER A 211 -8.54 -15.23 18.67
N TRP A 212 -8.18 -16.43 19.14
CA TRP A 212 -7.22 -17.33 18.49
C TRP A 212 -7.75 -18.06 17.25
N GLY A 213 -9.08 -18.05 17.05
CA GLY A 213 -9.73 -18.70 15.91
C GLY A 213 -9.65 -17.90 14.61
N SER A 214 -9.26 -16.63 14.69
CA SER A 214 -9.13 -15.70 13.55
C SER A 214 -7.73 -15.73 12.96
N ASN A 215 -7.59 -15.53 11.64
CA ASN A 215 -6.27 -15.37 10.97
C ASN A 215 -6.38 -14.24 9.92
N ASN A 216 -6.72 -13.05 10.39
CA ASN A 216 -7.16 -11.94 9.53
C ASN A 216 -6.17 -10.75 9.52
N TYR A 217 -5.13 -10.76 10.35
CA TYR A 217 -4.20 -9.64 10.47
C TYR A 217 -2.88 -9.96 9.76
N PHE A 218 -2.42 -9.04 8.93
CA PHE A 218 -1.01 -8.92 8.61
C PHE A 218 -0.32 -8.29 9.82
N THR A 219 0.76 -8.88 10.27
CA THR A 219 1.51 -8.52 11.49
C THR A 219 2.98 -8.58 11.20
#